data_AF-A0AAI8ZLE8-F1
#
_entry.id   AF-A0AAI8ZLE8-F1
#
_cell.length_a   1.000
_cell.length_b   1.000
_cell.length_c   1.000
_cell.angle_alpha   90.00
_cell.angle_beta   90.00
_cell.angle_gamma   90.00
#
_symmetry.space_group_name_H-M   'P 1'
#
loop_
_entity.id
_entity.type
_entity.pdbx_description
1 polymer ?
#
loop_
_entity_poly.entity_id
_entity_poly.type
_entity_poly.pdbx_seq_one_letter_code
_entity_poly.pdbx_strand_id
1 'polypeptide(L)'
;MATKGRVFLNETLNAEKVKQLVDVSHRINELLRENPDISAKIERLESEVIAPLAEQARGVINKIQEGGENPALLSEFEMIRSAIESAHRTQIDPVLMASTDLLNQTAKEQLQSLQEQKKRIGTELMSGVYDALLERSFVSEQEAEVWASSQEISDSAVARLRKSGYPESEVRRDMATYYRLTNGRLDAVRLITTGSKRASAIINTATIDIDHDFDRRTLFHEMSHLLEADESVKLANQRFIKKRASGSPQRLSVLTNNRSYKSDEIAIPDNFYSPYVGKVYESGATEVASMGIQQFSSIESMFALYDSDQEMFTLMVGMMQGVDQTLIQRQKSQLEQQIKGAEFVSAMKKIITKLSWHDGHRMPSDEAWQQALTGAGKIHAHNKKWGWMRRLGGCELHPAKAPRQRKQIYCVTVTQDDSPTRHFFRERIQAEIFMYLHELSVRNIKPLAHSPFYLACSNKAPDWYQSGTDLPLI
;
A
#
# COMPACT_ATOMS: atom_id res chain seq x y z
N MET A 1 -11.81 15.32 -0.79
CA MET A 1 -10.40 14.82 -0.76
C MET A 1 -9.43 15.89 -1.27
N ALA A 2 -9.54 16.38 -2.51
CA ALA A 2 -8.65 17.43 -3.03
C ALA A 2 -8.48 18.67 -2.12
N THR A 3 -9.56 19.16 -1.50
CA THR A 3 -9.47 20.28 -0.53
C THR A 3 -8.56 19.97 0.66
N LYS A 4 -8.69 18.78 1.26
CA LYS A 4 -7.82 18.34 2.37
C LYS A 4 -6.37 18.22 1.91
N GLY A 5 -6.14 17.70 0.70
CA GLY A 5 -4.81 17.63 0.10
C GLY A 5 -4.17 19.01 -0.06
N ARG A 6 -4.91 19.98 -0.57
CA ARG A 6 -4.44 21.36 -0.73
C ARG A 6 -4.11 22.03 0.61
N VAL A 7 -4.97 21.86 1.62
CA VAL A 7 -4.71 22.38 2.97
C VAL A 7 -3.42 21.78 3.53
N PHE A 8 -3.26 20.46 3.46
CA PHE A 8 -2.05 19.78 3.92
C PHE A 8 -0.80 20.28 3.19
N LEU A 9 -0.85 20.40 1.86
CA LEU A 9 0.29 20.86 1.06
C LEU A 9 0.66 22.32 1.35
N ASN A 10 -0.31 23.20 1.56
CA ASN A 10 -0.04 24.59 1.94
C ASN A 10 0.69 24.70 3.29
N GLU A 11 0.46 23.77 4.21
CA GLU A 11 1.12 23.73 5.52
C GLU A 11 2.50 23.06 5.50
N THR A 12 2.79 22.23 4.49
CA THR A 12 3.96 21.34 4.48
C THR A 12 4.98 21.68 3.41
N LEU A 13 4.56 22.23 2.26
CA LEU A 13 5.48 22.64 1.21
C LEU A 13 6.34 23.80 1.68
N ASN A 14 7.65 23.62 1.60
CA ASN A 14 8.60 24.67 1.89
C ASN A 14 8.55 25.73 0.79
N ALA A 15 8.06 26.93 1.12
CA ALA A 15 7.87 28.03 0.18
C ALA A 15 9.17 28.47 -0.52
N GLU A 16 10.31 28.42 0.18
CA GLU A 16 11.61 28.76 -0.41
C GLU A 16 12.00 27.74 -1.49
N LYS A 17 11.83 26.44 -1.22
CA LYS A 17 12.12 25.38 -2.20
C LYS A 17 11.16 25.41 -3.38
N VAL A 18 9.88 25.71 -3.16
CA VAL A 18 8.91 25.92 -4.25
C VAL A 18 9.38 27.06 -5.15
N LYS A 19 9.81 28.19 -4.56
CA LYS A 19 10.37 29.31 -5.33
C LYS A 19 11.62 28.90 -6.11
N GLN A 20 12.58 28.22 -5.46
CA GLN A 20 13.79 27.74 -6.13
C GLN A 20 13.48 26.79 -7.30
N LEU A 21 12.45 25.94 -7.16
CA LEU A 21 12.01 25.03 -8.22
C LEU A 21 11.45 25.80 -9.43
N VAL A 22 10.65 26.84 -9.17
CA VAL A 22 10.16 27.75 -10.22
C VAL A 22 11.32 28.47 -10.90
N ASP A 23 12.26 29.02 -10.12
CA ASP A 23 13.42 29.75 -10.64
C ASP A 23 14.30 28.85 -11.53
N VAL A 24 14.56 27.60 -11.13
CA VAL A 24 15.31 26.64 -11.95
C VAL A 24 14.54 26.25 -13.21
N SER A 25 13.22 26.06 -13.12
CA SER A 25 12.39 25.78 -14.30
C SER A 25 12.40 26.95 -15.29
N HIS A 26 12.40 28.19 -14.78
CA HIS A 26 12.54 29.39 -15.60
C HIS A 26 13.89 29.42 -16.32
N ARG A 27 15.00 29.17 -15.61
CA ARG A 27 16.35 29.12 -16.19
C ARG A 27 16.50 28.04 -17.26
N ILE A 28 15.83 26.89 -17.09
CA ILE A 28 15.77 25.84 -18.13
C ILE A 28 15.09 26.40 -19.38
N ASN A 29 13.95 27.06 -19.23
CA ASN A 29 13.23 27.65 -20.35
C ASN A 29 14.01 28.77 -21.03
N GLU A 30 14.69 29.64 -20.28
CA GLU A 30 15.56 30.68 -20.83
C GLU A 30 16.68 30.07 -21.67
N LEU A 31 17.40 29.09 -21.13
CA LEU A 31 18.47 28.39 -21.84
C LEU A 31 17.99 27.75 -23.15
N LEU A 32 16.78 27.16 -23.14
CA LEU A 32 16.19 26.55 -24.33
C LEU A 32 15.81 27.61 -25.38
N ARG A 33 15.35 28.78 -24.97
CA ARG A 33 15.00 29.91 -25.85
C ARG A 33 16.20 30.65 -26.43
N GLU A 34 17.41 30.51 -25.86
CA GLU A 34 18.62 31.06 -26.46
C GLU A 34 18.91 30.48 -27.85
N ASN A 35 18.37 29.29 -28.16
CA ASN A 35 18.42 28.73 -29.50
C ASN A 35 17.28 29.33 -30.38
N PRO A 36 17.59 30.02 -31.49
CA PRO A 36 16.57 30.69 -32.31
C PRO A 36 15.53 29.74 -32.91
N ASP A 37 15.93 28.53 -33.30
CA ASP A 37 15.02 27.55 -33.89
C ASP A 37 14.04 26.99 -32.84
N ILE A 38 14.53 26.83 -31.61
CA ILE A 38 13.70 26.41 -30.47
C ILE A 38 12.76 27.54 -30.07
N SER A 39 13.25 28.78 -29.95
CA SER A 39 12.43 29.95 -29.62
C SER A 39 11.30 30.15 -30.62
N ALA A 40 11.60 30.10 -31.93
CA ALA A 40 10.59 30.26 -32.97
C ALA A 40 9.49 29.19 -32.92
N LYS A 41 9.84 27.95 -32.56
CA LYS A 41 8.85 26.88 -32.37
C LYS A 41 7.99 27.12 -31.13
N ILE A 42 8.59 27.51 -30.01
CA ILE A 42 7.86 27.80 -28.77
C ILE A 42 6.92 28.98 -28.97
N GLU A 43 7.41 30.10 -29.54
CA GLU A 43 6.61 31.30 -29.78
C GLU A 43 5.39 31.01 -30.68
N ARG A 44 5.56 30.17 -31.71
CA ARG A 44 4.45 29.71 -32.53
C ARG A 44 3.41 28.95 -31.70
N LEU A 45 3.84 27.98 -30.90
CA LEU A 45 2.93 27.20 -30.05
C LEU A 45 2.25 28.05 -28.97
N GLU A 46 2.97 28.99 -28.37
CA GLU A 46 2.41 29.93 -27.40
C GLU A 46 1.35 30.82 -28.05
N SER A 47 1.61 31.32 -29.26
CA SER A 47 0.65 32.12 -30.01
C SER A 47 -0.58 31.32 -30.43
N GLU A 48 -0.41 30.07 -30.85
CA GLU A 48 -1.50 29.23 -31.36
C GLU A 48 -2.37 28.65 -30.25
N VAL A 49 -1.77 28.33 -29.10
CA VAL A 49 -2.41 27.50 -28.06
C VAL A 49 -2.58 28.25 -26.74
N ILE A 50 -1.56 28.96 -26.28
CA ILE A 50 -1.56 29.59 -24.95
C ILE A 50 -2.26 30.96 -24.99
N ALA A 51 -1.98 31.78 -25.99
CA ALA A 51 -2.53 33.14 -26.09
C ALA A 51 -4.07 33.18 -26.10
N PRO A 52 -4.79 32.29 -26.81
CA PRO A 52 -6.26 32.25 -26.75
C PRO A 52 -6.78 31.91 -25.34
N LEU A 53 -6.16 30.95 -24.67
CA LEU A 53 -6.56 30.55 -23.31
C LEU A 53 -6.25 31.66 -22.30
N ALA A 54 -5.11 32.33 -22.43
CA ALA A 54 -4.74 33.46 -21.57
C ALA A 54 -5.68 34.66 -21.76
N GLU A 55 -6.17 34.90 -22.97
CA GLU A 55 -7.20 35.91 -23.23
C GLU A 55 -8.54 35.56 -22.56
N GLN A 56 -8.97 34.29 -22.65
CA GLN A 56 -10.15 33.80 -21.94
C GLN A 56 -9.99 33.98 -20.42
N ALA A 57 -8.82 33.62 -19.86
CA ALA A 57 -8.54 33.79 -18.44
C ALA A 57 -8.65 35.25 -17.99
N ARG A 58 -8.09 36.19 -18.77
CA ARG A 58 -8.23 37.64 -18.54
C ARG A 58 -9.69 38.09 -18.56
N GLY A 59 -10.48 37.58 -19.51
CA GLY A 59 -11.92 37.85 -19.58
C GLY A 59 -12.67 37.40 -18.32
N VAL A 60 -12.35 36.23 -17.77
CA VAL A 60 -12.94 35.73 -16.52
C VAL A 60 -12.48 36.56 -15.32
N ILE A 61 -11.20 36.92 -15.23
CA ILE A 61 -10.67 37.78 -14.17
C ILE A 61 -11.40 39.13 -14.15
N ASN A 62 -11.60 39.76 -15.32
CA ASN A 62 -12.31 41.04 -15.40
C ASN A 62 -13.75 40.90 -14.89
N LYS A 63 -14.46 39.82 -15.26
CA LYS A 63 -15.81 39.54 -14.74
C LYS A 63 -15.84 39.36 -13.22
N ILE A 64 -14.81 38.72 -12.64
CA ILE A 64 -14.68 38.57 -11.19
C ILE A 64 -14.48 39.94 -10.52
N GLN A 65 -13.64 40.80 -11.12
CA GLN A 65 -13.37 42.15 -10.61
C GLN A 65 -14.61 43.06 -10.70
N GLU A 66 -15.42 42.94 -11.76
CA GLU A 66 -16.60 43.77 -12.00
C GLU A 66 -17.85 43.29 -11.25
N GLY A 67 -18.04 41.96 -11.11
CA GLY A 67 -19.27 41.34 -10.58
C GLY A 67 -19.14 40.69 -9.20
N GLY A 68 -17.93 40.65 -8.63
CA GLY A 68 -17.62 39.93 -7.39
C GLY A 68 -17.35 38.44 -7.59
N GLU A 69 -16.66 37.83 -6.63
CA GLU A 69 -16.33 36.40 -6.67
C GLU A 69 -17.59 35.53 -6.60
N ASN A 70 -17.83 34.74 -7.65
CA ASN A 70 -18.85 33.69 -7.66
C ASN A 70 -18.18 32.33 -7.93
N PRO A 71 -18.58 31.25 -7.22
CA PRO A 71 -18.11 29.88 -7.44
C PRO A 71 -18.04 29.43 -8.91
N ALA A 72 -18.98 29.86 -9.76
CA ALA A 72 -18.97 29.51 -11.19
C ALA A 72 -17.77 30.11 -11.94
N LEU A 73 -17.48 31.39 -11.73
CA LEU A 73 -16.35 32.08 -12.36
C LEU A 73 -15.01 31.57 -11.84
N LEU A 74 -14.92 31.25 -10.54
CA LEU A 74 -13.74 30.61 -9.96
C LEU A 74 -13.49 29.22 -10.56
N SER A 75 -14.56 28.44 -10.78
CA SER A 75 -14.46 27.15 -11.46
C SER A 75 -14.04 27.29 -12.92
N GLU A 76 -14.58 28.29 -13.64
CA GLU A 76 -14.21 28.57 -15.03
C GLU A 76 -12.75 28.99 -15.16
N PHE A 77 -12.29 29.90 -14.30
CA PHE A 77 -10.89 30.32 -14.24
C PHE A 77 -9.95 29.13 -13.99
N GLU A 78 -10.31 28.25 -13.05
CA GLU A 78 -9.53 27.06 -12.74
C GLU A 78 -9.47 26.06 -13.89
N MET A 79 -10.55 25.92 -14.67
CA MET A 79 -10.55 25.10 -15.89
C MET A 79 -9.61 25.69 -16.95
N ILE A 80 -9.64 27.01 -17.16
CA ILE A 80 -8.74 27.67 -18.13
C ILE A 80 -7.29 27.54 -17.68
N ARG A 81 -7.01 27.73 -16.39
CA ARG A 81 -5.66 27.53 -15.81
C ARG A 81 -5.16 26.11 -16.08
N SER A 82 -6.00 25.11 -15.80
CA SER A 82 -5.69 23.71 -16.08
C SER A 82 -5.46 23.43 -17.57
N ALA A 83 -6.22 24.07 -18.46
CA ALA A 83 -6.03 23.96 -19.92
C ALA A 83 -4.70 24.58 -20.39
N ILE A 84 -4.27 25.71 -19.81
CA ILE A 84 -2.97 26.33 -20.09
C ILE A 84 -1.83 25.39 -19.64
N GLU A 85 -1.91 24.87 -18.42
CA GLU A 85 -0.93 23.91 -17.88
C GLU A 85 -0.86 22.65 -18.77
N SER A 86 -2.00 22.14 -19.19
CA SER A 86 -2.13 21.03 -20.15
C SER A 86 -1.44 21.31 -21.50
N ALA A 87 -1.67 22.50 -22.08
CA ALA A 87 -1.09 22.90 -23.34
C ALA A 87 0.44 23.00 -23.26
N HIS A 88 0.98 23.56 -22.17
CA HIS A 88 2.42 23.52 -21.91
C HIS A 88 2.94 22.08 -21.92
N ARG A 89 2.29 21.20 -21.16
CA ARG A 89 2.72 19.81 -20.99
C ARG A 89 2.67 18.97 -22.27
N THR A 90 1.69 19.19 -23.13
CA THR A 90 1.46 18.32 -24.31
C THR A 90 1.96 18.85 -25.63
N GLN A 91 2.14 20.17 -25.72
CA GLN A 91 2.51 20.79 -26.99
C GLN A 91 3.88 21.47 -26.88
N ILE A 92 4.17 22.14 -25.76
CA ILE A 92 5.41 22.90 -25.59
C ILE A 92 6.54 22.00 -25.06
N ASP A 93 6.33 21.31 -23.94
CA ASP A 93 7.36 20.47 -23.30
C ASP A 93 7.92 19.36 -24.21
N PRO A 94 7.12 18.65 -25.02
CA PRO A 94 7.66 17.65 -25.95
C PRO A 94 8.55 18.26 -27.02
N VAL A 95 8.23 19.48 -27.48
CA VAL A 95 9.07 20.22 -28.42
C VAL A 95 10.37 20.67 -27.77
N LEU A 96 10.32 21.11 -26.51
CA LEU A 96 11.51 21.40 -25.71
C LEU A 96 12.42 20.17 -25.59
N MET A 97 11.86 19.02 -25.22
CA MET A 97 12.63 17.78 -25.07
C MET A 97 13.18 17.26 -26.39
N ALA A 98 12.38 17.24 -27.47
CA ALA A 98 12.81 16.79 -28.79
C ALA A 98 13.84 17.72 -29.45
N SER A 99 13.92 18.97 -28.98
CA SER A 99 14.86 19.96 -29.52
C SER A 99 16.19 20.02 -28.76
N THR A 100 16.39 19.19 -27.74
CA THR A 100 17.66 19.13 -26.99
C THR A 100 18.85 18.76 -27.88
N ASP A 101 18.64 18.02 -28.96
CA ASP A 101 19.69 17.70 -29.93
C ASP A 101 20.23 18.92 -30.68
N LEU A 102 19.41 19.97 -30.82
CA LEU A 102 19.78 21.24 -31.48
C LEU A 102 20.68 22.14 -30.62
N LEU A 103 20.84 21.80 -29.34
CA LEU A 103 21.72 22.54 -28.43
C LEU A 103 23.19 22.24 -28.72
N ASN A 104 24.04 23.25 -28.56
CA ASN A 104 25.49 23.05 -28.56
C ASN A 104 25.93 22.31 -27.27
N GLN A 105 27.17 21.83 -27.24
CA GLN A 105 27.68 21.03 -26.12
C GLN A 105 27.60 21.77 -24.77
N THR A 106 27.96 23.06 -24.74
CA THR A 106 27.89 23.89 -23.53
C THR A 106 26.47 24.00 -22.99
N ALA A 107 25.49 24.27 -23.87
CA ALA A 107 24.08 24.36 -23.49
C ALA A 107 23.53 23.01 -23.04
N LYS A 108 23.97 21.89 -23.63
CA LYS A 108 23.61 20.53 -23.16
C LYS A 108 24.10 20.26 -21.75
N GLU A 109 25.35 20.62 -21.44
CA GLU A 109 25.93 20.47 -20.10
C GLU A 109 25.23 21.37 -19.07
N GLN A 110 24.93 22.61 -19.44
CA GLN A 110 24.14 23.52 -18.59
C GLN A 110 22.73 22.99 -18.34
N LEU A 111 22.05 22.50 -19.38
CA LEU A 111 20.71 21.92 -19.26
C LEU A 111 20.74 20.71 -18.32
N GLN A 112 21.71 19.80 -18.47
CA GLN A 112 21.87 18.65 -17.59
C GLN A 112 22.08 19.08 -16.14
N SER A 113 22.94 20.09 -15.91
CA SER A 113 23.17 20.64 -14.57
C SER A 113 21.91 21.25 -13.96
N LEU A 114 21.10 21.98 -14.75
CA LEU A 114 19.85 22.57 -14.30
C LEU A 114 18.78 21.50 -14.02
N GLN A 115 18.70 20.45 -14.84
CA GLN A 115 17.80 19.32 -14.62
C GLN A 115 18.15 18.55 -13.33
N GLU A 116 19.43 18.31 -13.07
CA GLU A 116 19.87 17.69 -11.82
C GLU A 116 19.60 18.60 -10.62
N GLN A 117 19.81 19.92 -10.76
CA GLN A 117 19.43 20.89 -9.75
C GLN A 117 17.92 20.86 -9.47
N LYS A 118 17.08 20.84 -10.51
CA LYS A 118 15.62 20.75 -10.41
C LYS A 118 15.21 19.49 -9.67
N LYS A 119 15.77 18.34 -10.08
CA LYS A 119 15.52 17.04 -9.45
C LYS A 119 15.88 17.05 -7.97
N ARG A 120 17.06 17.56 -7.62
CA ARG A 120 17.51 17.65 -6.22
C ARG A 120 16.57 18.52 -5.37
N ILE A 121 16.24 19.74 -5.82
CA ILE A 121 15.32 20.62 -5.08
C ILE A 121 13.96 19.94 -4.93
N GLY A 122 13.47 19.32 -6.01
CA GLY A 122 12.21 18.60 -6.05
C GLY A 122 12.15 17.42 -5.08
N THR A 123 13.17 16.58 -5.05
CA THR A 123 13.22 15.44 -4.12
C THR A 123 13.33 15.90 -2.67
N GLU A 124 14.14 16.93 -2.38
CA GLU A 124 14.21 17.47 -1.02
C GLU A 124 12.88 18.12 -0.57
N LEU A 125 12.13 18.74 -1.49
CA LEU A 125 10.78 19.25 -1.22
C LEU A 125 9.81 18.09 -0.92
N MET A 126 9.84 17.02 -1.73
CA MET A 126 8.98 15.86 -1.55
C MET A 126 9.32 15.05 -0.29
N SER A 127 10.59 15.00 0.11
CA SER A 127 10.99 14.40 1.40
C SER A 127 10.23 15.05 2.55
N GLY A 128 10.18 16.38 2.61
CA GLY A 128 9.46 17.09 3.67
C GLY A 128 7.95 16.79 3.67
N VAL A 129 7.33 16.64 2.49
CA VAL A 129 5.92 16.23 2.39
C VAL A 129 5.74 14.79 2.84
N TYR A 130 6.64 13.88 2.46
CA TYR A 130 6.61 12.48 2.82
C TYR A 130 6.77 12.27 4.33
N ASP A 131 7.72 12.95 4.95
CA ASP A 131 7.96 12.94 6.38
C ASP A 131 6.73 13.47 7.12
N ALA A 132 6.17 14.59 6.68
CA ALA A 132 4.94 15.13 7.26
C ALA A 132 3.74 14.17 7.15
N LEU A 133 3.62 13.40 6.05
CA LEU A 133 2.57 12.39 5.90
C LEU A 133 2.72 11.27 6.92
N LEU A 134 3.96 10.83 7.18
CA LEU A 134 4.26 9.77 8.15
C LEU A 134 4.15 10.25 9.60
N GLU A 135 4.61 11.46 9.91
CA GLU A 135 4.57 12.07 11.24
C GLU A 135 3.15 12.39 11.69
N ARG A 136 2.32 12.91 10.79
CA ARG A 136 0.92 13.26 11.08
C ARG A 136 -0.03 12.07 10.95
N SER A 137 0.50 10.88 10.69
CA SER A 137 -0.31 9.67 10.58
C SER A 137 -0.97 9.33 11.92
N PHE A 138 -2.24 8.92 11.89
CA PHE A 138 -2.93 8.37 13.06
C PHE A 138 -2.47 6.97 13.45
N VAL A 139 -1.70 6.32 12.57
CA VAL A 139 -1.09 5.02 12.79
C VAL A 139 0.39 5.25 13.08
N SER A 140 0.80 4.98 14.31
CA SER A 140 2.20 5.02 14.71
C SER A 140 3.03 3.95 13.99
N GLU A 141 4.34 4.08 14.06
CA GLU A 141 5.27 3.11 13.48
C GLU A 141 5.07 1.70 14.04
N GLN A 142 5.02 1.57 15.37
CA GLN A 142 4.80 0.28 16.04
C GLN A 142 3.44 -0.34 15.66
N GLU A 143 2.39 0.48 15.61
CA GLU A 143 1.06 0.05 15.17
C GLU A 143 1.10 -0.50 13.73
N ALA A 144 1.75 0.21 12.81
CA ALA A 144 1.87 -0.21 11.42
C ALA A 144 2.71 -1.48 11.25
N GLU A 145 3.78 -1.66 12.02
CA GLU A 145 4.59 -2.88 12.03
C GLU A 145 3.79 -4.10 12.49
N VAL A 146 3.01 -3.96 13.56
CA VAL A 146 2.12 -5.03 14.04
C VAL A 146 1.05 -5.33 12.99
N TRP A 147 0.46 -4.29 12.39
CA TRP A 147 -0.53 -4.45 11.33
C TRP A 147 0.04 -5.19 10.12
N ALA A 148 1.20 -4.76 9.62
CA ALA A 148 1.86 -5.43 8.50
C ALA A 148 2.27 -6.87 8.83
N SER A 149 2.67 -7.14 10.08
CA SER A 149 3.02 -8.48 10.54
C SER A 149 1.82 -9.42 10.68
N SER A 150 0.62 -8.88 10.92
CA SER A 150 -0.61 -9.68 11.05
C SER A 150 -1.20 -10.11 9.69
N GLN A 151 -0.71 -9.55 8.58
CA GLN A 151 -1.20 -9.87 7.24
C GLN A 151 -0.76 -11.27 6.78
N GLU A 152 -1.66 -11.96 6.08
CA GLU A 152 -1.40 -13.32 5.58
C GLU A 152 -0.51 -13.27 4.33
N ILE A 153 0.64 -13.94 4.40
CA ILE A 153 1.52 -14.17 3.25
C ILE A 153 1.70 -15.68 3.14
N SER A 154 1.30 -16.28 2.01
CA SER A 154 1.41 -17.74 1.86
C SER A 154 2.87 -18.19 1.79
N ASP A 155 3.18 -19.40 2.27
CA ASP A 155 4.54 -19.99 2.18
C ASP A 155 5.09 -19.94 0.73
N SER A 156 4.22 -20.17 -0.25
CA SER A 156 4.55 -20.08 -1.67
C SER A 156 4.88 -18.66 -2.11
N ALA A 157 4.15 -17.66 -1.61
CA ALA A 157 4.43 -16.25 -1.90
C ALA A 157 5.76 -15.83 -1.26
N VAL A 158 6.03 -16.21 -0.01
CA VAL A 158 7.33 -15.97 0.65
C VAL A 158 8.49 -16.56 -0.17
N ALA A 159 8.35 -17.79 -0.64
CA ALA A 159 9.37 -18.43 -1.47
C ALA A 159 9.61 -17.69 -2.79
N ARG A 160 8.55 -17.15 -3.40
CA ARG A 160 8.63 -16.36 -4.64
C ARG A 160 9.28 -15.00 -4.43
N LEU A 161 8.84 -14.25 -3.42
CA LEU A 161 9.39 -12.96 -3.01
C LEU A 161 10.91 -13.01 -2.80
N ARG A 162 11.36 -14.06 -2.10
CA ARG A 162 12.80 -14.29 -1.92
C ARG A 162 13.53 -14.50 -3.25
N LYS A 163 12.90 -15.14 -4.23
CA LYS A 163 13.50 -15.38 -5.56
C LYS A 163 13.52 -14.11 -6.42
N SER A 164 12.56 -13.21 -6.27
CA SER A 164 12.51 -11.92 -6.98
C SER A 164 13.38 -10.83 -6.35
N GLY A 165 14.05 -11.11 -5.22
CA GLY A 165 14.92 -10.15 -4.54
C GLY A 165 14.18 -9.16 -3.64
N TYR A 166 12.92 -9.44 -3.27
CA TYR A 166 12.12 -8.60 -2.39
C TYR A 166 11.61 -9.42 -1.20
N PRO A 167 12.45 -9.69 -0.19
CA PRO A 167 12.15 -10.65 0.87
C PRO A 167 10.98 -10.21 1.76
N GLU A 168 10.34 -11.16 2.46
CA GLU A 168 9.15 -10.92 3.30
C GLU A 168 9.34 -9.77 4.31
N SER A 169 10.53 -9.65 4.90
CA SER A 169 10.86 -8.57 5.84
C SER A 169 10.73 -7.19 5.21
N GLU A 170 11.15 -7.04 3.96
CA GLU A 170 11.04 -5.79 3.22
C GLU A 170 9.59 -5.52 2.79
N VAL A 171 8.89 -6.55 2.33
CA VAL A 171 7.44 -6.45 2.04
C VAL A 171 6.69 -5.94 3.25
N ARG A 172 6.92 -6.51 4.45
CA ARG A 172 6.24 -6.08 5.68
C ARG A 172 6.60 -4.65 6.09
N ARG A 173 7.87 -4.25 5.98
CA ARG A 173 8.29 -2.85 6.21
C ARG A 173 7.59 -1.89 5.26
N ASP A 174 7.49 -2.25 3.99
CA ASP A 174 6.90 -1.40 2.97
C ASP A 174 5.36 -1.36 3.09
N MET A 175 4.72 -2.47 3.50
CA MET A 175 3.31 -2.50 3.91
C MET A 175 3.06 -1.60 5.12
N ALA A 176 3.91 -1.65 6.16
CA ALA A 176 3.81 -0.78 7.33
C ALA A 176 3.89 0.70 6.91
N THR A 177 4.82 1.03 6.02
CA THR A 177 4.92 2.38 5.43
C THR A 177 3.62 2.77 4.71
N TYR A 178 3.07 1.87 3.89
CA TYR A 178 1.81 2.11 3.20
C TYR A 178 0.64 2.35 4.18
N TYR A 179 0.53 1.56 5.25
CA TYR A 179 -0.49 1.76 6.28
C TYR A 179 -0.37 3.12 6.96
N ARG A 180 0.84 3.59 7.25
CA ARG A 180 1.04 4.93 7.80
C ARG A 180 0.64 6.02 6.82
N LEU A 181 1.10 5.96 5.57
CA LEU A 181 0.76 6.91 4.52
C LEU A 181 -0.75 7.00 4.31
N THR A 182 -1.45 5.87 4.38
CA THR A 182 -2.89 5.79 4.16
C THR A 182 -3.71 5.87 5.45
N ASN A 183 -3.10 6.19 6.59
CA ASN A 183 -3.79 6.29 7.90
C ASN A 183 -4.59 5.01 8.26
N GLY A 184 -4.07 3.83 7.92
CA GLY A 184 -4.66 2.54 8.26
C GLY A 184 -5.89 2.18 7.44
N ARG A 185 -6.16 2.86 6.32
CA ARG A 185 -7.42 2.70 5.56
C ARG A 185 -7.69 1.31 4.98
N LEU A 186 -6.68 0.46 4.91
CA LEU A 186 -6.80 -0.92 4.46
C LEU A 186 -6.87 -1.87 5.66
N ASP A 187 -7.91 -2.71 5.68
CA ASP A 187 -8.10 -3.71 6.74
C ASP A 187 -7.15 -4.92 6.51
N ALA A 188 -7.68 -6.02 5.96
CA ALA A 188 -6.92 -7.24 5.70
C ALA A 188 -6.35 -7.25 4.27
N VAL A 189 -5.10 -7.68 4.14
CA VAL A 189 -4.40 -7.90 2.87
C VAL A 189 -3.82 -9.31 2.91
N ARG A 190 -4.03 -10.04 1.82
CA ARG A 190 -3.49 -11.40 1.65
C ARG A 190 -2.57 -11.46 0.45
N LEU A 191 -1.34 -11.93 0.62
CA LEU A 191 -0.37 -12.09 -0.46
C LEU A 191 -0.26 -13.57 -0.84
N ILE A 192 -0.56 -13.89 -2.10
CA ILE A 192 -0.48 -15.24 -2.68
C ILE A 192 0.30 -15.23 -3.99
N THR A 193 0.66 -16.40 -4.49
CA THR A 193 1.16 -16.59 -5.86
C THR A 193 0.30 -17.65 -6.56
N THR A 194 -0.16 -17.37 -7.78
CA THR A 194 -0.94 -18.33 -8.58
C THR A 194 -0.17 -18.87 -9.79
N GLY A 195 1.01 -18.32 -10.08
CA GLY A 195 1.77 -18.60 -11.29
C GLY A 195 1.30 -17.79 -12.51
N SER A 196 0.54 -16.72 -12.29
CA SER A 196 0.10 -15.79 -13.32
C SER A 196 1.27 -15.00 -13.92
N LYS A 197 0.99 -14.24 -14.99
CA LYS A 197 2.03 -13.50 -15.73
C LYS A 197 2.32 -12.11 -15.16
N ARG A 198 1.49 -11.61 -14.24
CA ARG A 198 1.57 -10.24 -13.71
C ARG A 198 0.94 -10.21 -12.32
N ALA A 199 1.40 -9.28 -11.49
CA ALA A 199 0.73 -8.99 -10.24
C ALA A 199 -0.69 -8.48 -10.48
N SER A 200 -1.60 -8.76 -9.54
CA SER A 200 -2.96 -8.22 -9.59
C SER A 200 -3.66 -8.25 -8.23
N ALA A 201 -4.47 -7.23 -7.98
CA ALA A 201 -5.38 -7.17 -6.85
C ALA A 201 -6.73 -7.85 -7.15
N ILE A 202 -7.16 -8.69 -6.22
CA ILE A 202 -8.47 -9.35 -6.19
C ILE A 202 -9.26 -8.71 -5.06
N ILE A 203 -10.02 -7.67 -5.41
CA ILE A 203 -10.70 -6.77 -4.47
C ILE A 203 -11.63 -7.53 -3.51
N ASN A 204 -12.46 -8.44 -4.03
CA ASN A 204 -13.50 -9.14 -3.25
C ASN A 204 -12.93 -10.01 -2.11
N THR A 205 -11.68 -10.45 -2.22
CA THR A 205 -11.01 -11.29 -1.21
C THR A 205 -9.82 -10.57 -0.58
N ALA A 206 -9.69 -9.26 -0.82
CA ALA A 206 -8.57 -8.43 -0.38
C ALA A 206 -7.20 -9.10 -0.58
N THR A 207 -7.04 -9.73 -1.75
CA THR A 207 -5.88 -10.57 -2.07
C THR A 207 -5.04 -9.90 -3.14
N ILE A 208 -3.73 -10.00 -3.04
CA ILE A 208 -2.75 -9.58 -4.04
C ILE A 208 -2.05 -10.85 -4.53
N ASP A 209 -2.15 -11.11 -5.83
CA ASP A 209 -1.31 -12.09 -6.50
C ASP A 209 0.03 -11.43 -6.84
N ILE A 210 1.13 -11.94 -6.30
CA ILE A 210 2.46 -11.31 -6.35
C ILE A 210 3.33 -11.84 -7.49
N ASP A 211 2.71 -12.29 -8.57
CA ASP A 211 3.43 -12.89 -9.68
C ASP A 211 4.23 -11.87 -10.51
N HIS A 212 5.22 -12.37 -11.25
CA HIS A 212 6.25 -11.60 -11.98
C HIS A 212 7.22 -10.80 -11.08
N ASP A 213 7.69 -9.65 -11.57
CA ASP A 213 8.68 -8.77 -10.95
C ASP A 213 7.96 -7.90 -9.92
N PHE A 214 7.78 -8.47 -8.71
CA PHE A 214 7.07 -7.81 -7.63
C PHE A 214 8.06 -7.04 -6.74
N ASP A 215 7.89 -5.73 -6.68
CA ASP A 215 8.71 -4.79 -5.91
C ASP A 215 7.84 -3.87 -5.04
N ARG A 216 8.47 -2.93 -4.33
CA ARG A 216 7.78 -1.93 -3.49
C ARG A 216 6.74 -1.12 -4.27
N ARG A 217 7.08 -0.67 -5.48
CA ARG A 217 6.20 0.12 -6.33
C ARG A 217 4.94 -0.67 -6.71
N THR A 218 5.13 -1.94 -7.10
CA THR A 218 4.05 -2.86 -7.46
C THR A 218 3.19 -3.18 -6.25
N LEU A 219 3.78 -3.40 -5.07
CA LEU A 219 3.03 -3.56 -3.83
C LEU A 219 2.10 -2.36 -3.57
N PHE A 220 2.62 -1.13 -3.70
CA PHE A 220 1.82 0.08 -3.49
C PHE A 220 0.70 0.20 -4.53
N HIS A 221 0.97 -0.18 -5.78
CA HIS A 221 -0.02 -0.22 -6.86
C HIS A 221 -1.18 -1.17 -6.52
N GLU A 222 -0.87 -2.42 -6.17
CA GLU A 222 -1.89 -3.43 -5.88
C GLU A 222 -2.65 -3.16 -4.58
N MET A 223 -1.98 -2.67 -3.53
CA MET A 223 -2.64 -2.23 -2.29
C MET A 223 -3.60 -1.05 -2.56
N SER A 224 -3.25 -0.17 -3.49
CA SER A 224 -4.10 0.97 -3.85
C SER A 224 -5.36 0.55 -4.63
N HIS A 225 -5.30 -0.54 -5.40
CA HIS A 225 -6.51 -1.16 -5.94
C HIS A 225 -7.44 -1.68 -4.85
N LEU A 226 -6.89 -2.28 -3.78
CA LEU A 226 -7.69 -2.67 -2.63
C LEU A 226 -8.29 -1.45 -1.92
N LEU A 227 -7.55 -0.33 -1.86
CA LEU A 227 -8.02 0.91 -1.23
C LEU A 227 -9.20 1.52 -1.99
N GLU A 228 -9.22 1.36 -3.31
CA GLU A 228 -10.32 1.82 -4.16
C GLU A 228 -11.63 1.05 -3.95
N ALA A 229 -11.62 -0.05 -3.17
CA ALA A 229 -12.85 -0.67 -2.69
C ALA A 229 -13.63 0.24 -1.72
N ASP A 230 -12.97 1.22 -1.09
CA ASP A 230 -13.62 2.27 -0.32
C ASP A 230 -14.41 3.19 -1.26
N GLU A 231 -15.73 3.23 -1.09
CA GLU A 231 -16.65 4.01 -1.93
C GLU A 231 -16.28 5.49 -1.99
N SER A 232 -15.74 6.07 -0.91
CA SER A 232 -15.32 7.47 -0.91
C SER A 232 -14.09 7.71 -1.80
N VAL A 233 -13.17 6.75 -1.89
CA VAL A 233 -12.00 6.78 -2.77
C VAL A 233 -12.44 6.58 -4.21
N LYS A 234 -13.26 5.56 -4.46
CA LYS A 234 -13.83 5.26 -5.77
C LYS A 234 -14.55 6.47 -6.37
N LEU A 235 -15.46 7.09 -5.62
CA LEU A 235 -16.20 8.27 -6.07
C LEU A 235 -15.27 9.48 -6.32
N ALA A 236 -14.23 9.66 -5.52
CA ALA A 236 -13.24 10.71 -5.74
C ALA A 236 -12.45 10.49 -7.03
N ASN A 237 -12.01 9.26 -7.30
CA ASN A 237 -11.31 8.87 -8.53
C ASN A 237 -12.18 9.07 -9.77
N GLN A 238 -13.42 8.61 -9.74
CA GLN A 238 -14.36 8.77 -10.85
C GLN A 238 -14.65 10.24 -11.14
N ARG A 239 -14.82 11.07 -10.10
CA ARG A 239 -15.00 12.52 -10.25
C ARG A 239 -13.76 13.19 -10.84
N PHE A 240 -12.57 12.77 -10.45
CA PHE A 240 -11.31 13.27 -11.01
C PHE A 240 -11.22 13.02 -12.51
N ILE A 241 -11.47 11.77 -12.95
CA ILE A 241 -11.50 11.45 -14.39
C ILE A 241 -12.58 12.26 -15.10
N LYS A 242 -13.82 12.28 -14.56
CA LYS A 242 -14.94 12.98 -15.18
C LYS A 242 -14.69 14.48 -15.35
N LYS A 243 -14.06 15.12 -14.36
CA LYS A 243 -13.72 16.56 -14.41
C LYS A 243 -12.72 16.87 -15.52
N ARG A 244 -11.78 15.95 -15.77
CA ARG A 244 -10.66 16.18 -16.68
C ARG A 244 -10.82 15.55 -18.07
N ALA A 245 -11.87 14.78 -18.28
CA ALA A 245 -12.17 14.14 -19.56
C ALA A 245 -12.20 15.18 -20.69
N SER A 246 -11.20 15.15 -21.57
CA SER A 246 -11.06 16.15 -22.64
C SER A 246 -11.47 15.63 -24.02
N GLY A 247 -12.00 14.41 -24.13
CA GLY A 247 -12.46 13.83 -25.39
C GLY A 247 -13.12 12.45 -25.27
N SER A 248 -13.50 11.89 -26.43
CA SER A 248 -14.10 10.55 -26.51
C SER A 248 -13.08 9.45 -26.18
N PRO A 249 -13.49 8.32 -25.56
CA PRO A 249 -12.59 7.21 -25.25
C PRO A 249 -11.79 6.74 -26.47
N GLN A 250 -10.48 6.56 -26.30
CA GLN A 250 -9.55 6.09 -27.32
C GLN A 250 -8.82 4.83 -26.84
N ARG A 251 -8.32 4.03 -27.78
CA ARG A 251 -7.52 2.84 -27.43
C ARG A 251 -6.23 3.26 -26.75
N LEU A 252 -5.92 2.60 -25.65
CA LEU A 252 -4.72 2.88 -24.85
C LEU A 252 -3.44 2.64 -25.65
N SER A 253 -3.42 1.66 -26.56
CA SER A 253 -2.30 1.42 -27.46
C SER A 253 -2.01 2.59 -28.41
N VAL A 254 -3.03 3.38 -28.75
CA VAL A 254 -2.89 4.59 -29.58
C VAL A 254 -2.36 5.73 -28.72
N LEU A 255 -2.95 5.96 -27.55
CA LEU A 255 -2.57 7.04 -26.64
C LEU A 255 -1.13 6.93 -26.11
N THR A 256 -0.66 5.70 -25.91
CA THR A 256 0.68 5.42 -25.35
C THR A 256 1.72 5.05 -26.41
N ASN A 257 1.29 4.89 -27.68
CA ASN A 257 2.07 4.25 -28.74
C ASN A 257 2.65 2.88 -28.35
N ASN A 258 2.04 2.19 -27.37
CA ASN A 258 2.50 0.90 -26.88
C ASN A 258 1.58 -0.23 -27.36
N ARG A 259 2.11 -1.08 -28.24
CA ARG A 259 1.38 -2.21 -28.83
C ARG A 259 1.14 -3.38 -27.87
N SER A 260 1.71 -3.35 -26.65
CA SER A 260 1.47 -4.40 -25.65
C SER A 260 0.09 -4.33 -25.01
N TYR A 261 -0.61 -3.20 -25.14
CA TYR A 261 -1.99 -3.05 -24.68
C TYR A 261 -2.95 -3.76 -25.65
N LYS A 262 -3.96 -4.40 -25.08
CA LYS A 262 -4.97 -5.13 -25.85
C LYS A 262 -5.88 -4.16 -26.60
N SER A 263 -6.61 -4.70 -27.59
CA SER A 263 -7.48 -3.89 -28.45
C SER A 263 -8.73 -3.35 -27.76
N ASP A 264 -9.15 -3.99 -26.68
CA ASP A 264 -10.28 -3.64 -25.84
C ASP A 264 -9.89 -2.70 -24.68
N GLU A 265 -8.60 -2.43 -24.46
CA GLU A 265 -8.16 -1.45 -23.47
C GLU A 265 -8.38 -0.03 -23.99
N ILE A 266 -9.43 0.62 -23.49
CA ILE A 266 -9.80 2.00 -23.80
C ILE A 266 -9.55 2.93 -22.60
N ALA A 267 -9.19 4.16 -22.88
CA ALA A 267 -9.00 5.22 -21.90
C ALA A 267 -9.58 6.54 -22.40
N ILE A 268 -10.06 7.35 -21.47
CA ILE A 268 -10.45 8.73 -21.73
C ILE A 268 -9.16 9.54 -21.95
N PRO A 269 -8.99 10.18 -23.11
CA PRO A 269 -7.84 11.04 -23.35
C PRO A 269 -7.89 12.25 -22.42
N ASP A 270 -6.76 12.50 -21.76
CA ASP A 270 -6.43 13.71 -21.00
C ASP A 270 -4.91 13.70 -20.71
N ASN A 271 -4.43 14.78 -20.11
CA ASN A 271 -3.07 15.05 -19.67
C ASN A 271 -2.80 14.47 -18.28
N PHE A 272 -3.34 13.28 -18.01
CA PHE A 272 -3.02 12.56 -16.79
C PHE A 272 -1.52 12.31 -16.68
N TYR A 273 -1.02 12.07 -15.47
CA TYR A 273 0.34 11.55 -15.25
C TYR A 273 0.74 10.42 -16.22
N SER A 274 -0.21 9.54 -16.54
CA SER A 274 -0.11 8.51 -17.57
C SER A 274 -1.46 8.32 -18.24
N PRO A 275 -1.54 8.07 -19.56
CA PRO A 275 -2.81 7.73 -20.22
C PRO A 275 -3.54 6.55 -19.58
N TYR A 276 -2.81 5.67 -18.88
CA TYR A 276 -3.38 4.54 -18.14
C TYR A 276 -4.35 4.98 -17.03
N VAL A 277 -4.14 6.16 -16.43
CA VAL A 277 -5.02 6.72 -15.39
C VAL A 277 -6.46 6.89 -15.88
N GLY A 278 -6.63 7.24 -17.16
CA GLY A 278 -7.93 7.43 -17.79
C GLY A 278 -8.62 6.14 -18.23
N LYS A 279 -8.05 4.96 -17.94
CA LYS A 279 -8.60 3.68 -18.38
C LYS A 279 -10.02 3.48 -17.87
N VAL A 280 -10.90 3.06 -18.78
CA VAL A 280 -12.32 2.85 -18.49
C VAL A 280 -12.57 1.36 -18.27
N TYR A 281 -13.15 1.03 -17.12
CA TYR A 281 -13.64 -0.30 -16.81
C TYR A 281 -15.16 -0.29 -16.71
N GLU A 282 -15.82 -1.31 -17.26
CA GLU A 282 -17.29 -1.47 -17.14
C GLU A 282 -17.75 -1.59 -15.67
N SER A 283 -16.88 -2.11 -14.80
CA SER A 283 -17.12 -2.21 -13.35
C SER A 283 -17.12 -0.86 -12.62
N GLY A 284 -16.71 0.23 -13.30
CA GLY A 284 -16.49 1.53 -12.69
C GLY A 284 -15.25 1.60 -11.79
N ALA A 285 -14.38 0.59 -11.81
CA ALA A 285 -13.03 0.70 -11.25
C ALA A 285 -12.20 1.70 -12.07
N THR A 286 -11.16 2.26 -11.47
CA THR A 286 -10.24 3.22 -12.11
C THR A 286 -8.79 2.84 -11.84
N GLU A 287 -7.86 3.57 -12.47
CA GLU A 287 -6.41 3.46 -12.23
C GLU A 287 -5.86 4.66 -11.46
N VAL A 288 -6.73 5.52 -10.93
CA VAL A 288 -6.30 6.82 -10.38
C VAL A 288 -5.54 6.63 -9.08
N ALA A 289 -6.10 5.88 -8.12
CA ALA A 289 -5.42 5.62 -6.86
C ALA A 289 -4.17 4.74 -7.05
N SER A 290 -4.27 3.65 -7.84
CA SER A 290 -3.16 2.75 -8.13
C SER A 290 -1.97 3.46 -8.77
N MET A 291 -2.21 4.26 -9.81
CA MET A 291 -1.13 4.96 -10.51
C MET A 291 -0.58 6.17 -9.78
N GLY A 292 -1.37 6.80 -8.91
CA GLY A 292 -0.95 7.96 -8.13
C GLY A 292 -0.23 7.57 -6.84
N ILE A 293 -0.84 6.71 -6.01
CA ILE A 293 -0.25 6.31 -4.72
C ILE A 293 1.02 5.47 -4.92
N GLN A 294 1.16 4.69 -6.00
CA GLN A 294 2.42 4.00 -6.28
C GLN A 294 3.61 4.96 -6.40
N GLN A 295 3.39 6.23 -6.76
CA GLN A 295 4.47 7.22 -6.86
C GLN A 295 5.04 7.59 -5.50
N PHE A 296 4.33 7.30 -4.40
CA PHE A 296 4.83 7.46 -3.03
C PHE A 296 5.70 6.28 -2.57
N SER A 297 6.06 5.36 -3.47
CA SER A 297 7.03 4.30 -3.20
C SER A 297 8.48 4.79 -3.21
N SER A 298 8.77 5.94 -3.84
CA SER A 298 10.06 6.63 -3.81
C SER A 298 9.88 8.15 -3.89
N ILE A 299 10.84 8.90 -3.36
CA ILE A 299 10.81 10.37 -3.36
C ILE A 299 10.94 10.91 -4.79
N GLU A 300 11.73 10.24 -5.62
CA GLU A 300 11.92 10.59 -7.03
C GLU A 300 10.63 10.44 -7.83
N SER A 301 9.90 9.32 -7.67
CA SER A 301 8.61 9.13 -8.34
C SER A 301 7.55 10.09 -7.80
N MET A 302 7.59 10.39 -6.51
CA MET A 302 6.69 11.35 -5.88
C MET A 302 6.90 12.75 -6.48
N PHE A 303 8.16 13.15 -6.67
CA PHE A 303 8.48 14.40 -7.35
C PHE A 303 8.06 14.38 -8.82
N ALA A 304 8.28 13.27 -9.53
CA ALA A 304 7.83 13.15 -10.92
C ALA A 304 6.31 13.32 -11.06
N LEU A 305 5.51 12.81 -10.12
CA LEU A 305 4.07 13.05 -10.08
C LEU A 305 3.75 14.51 -9.77
N TYR A 306 4.38 15.10 -8.77
CA TYR A 306 4.16 16.50 -8.41
C TYR A 306 4.52 17.46 -9.56
N ASP A 307 5.68 17.29 -10.18
CA ASP A 307 6.17 18.16 -11.26
C ASP A 307 5.28 18.07 -12.51
N SER A 308 4.64 16.93 -12.74
CA SER A 308 3.93 16.68 -13.98
C SER A 308 2.40 16.69 -13.86
N ASP A 309 1.82 16.39 -12.68
CA ASP A 309 0.39 16.42 -12.43
C ASP A 309 0.07 16.79 -10.97
N GLN A 310 0.20 18.08 -10.63
CA GLN A 310 -0.05 18.59 -9.28
C GLN A 310 -1.48 18.35 -8.79
N GLU A 311 -2.47 18.31 -9.68
CA GLU A 311 -3.86 18.04 -9.29
C GLU A 311 -4.02 16.58 -8.85
N MET A 312 -3.47 15.62 -9.61
CA MET A 312 -3.44 14.22 -9.21
C MET A 312 -2.65 14.03 -7.91
N PHE A 313 -1.49 14.67 -7.80
CA PHE A 313 -0.68 14.65 -6.57
C PHE A 313 -1.48 15.15 -5.35
N THR A 314 -2.15 16.29 -5.50
CA THR A 314 -3.01 16.89 -4.45
C THR A 314 -4.17 15.96 -4.11
N LEU A 315 -4.76 15.28 -5.10
CA LEU A 315 -5.80 14.28 -4.86
C LEU A 315 -5.28 13.10 -4.03
N MET A 316 -4.09 12.57 -4.35
CA MET A 316 -3.49 11.45 -3.61
C MET A 316 -3.21 11.82 -2.16
N VAL A 317 -2.60 12.98 -1.91
CA VAL A 317 -2.42 13.53 -0.55
C VAL A 317 -3.78 13.70 0.14
N GLY A 318 -4.77 14.20 -0.58
CA GLY A 318 -6.14 14.34 -0.08
C GLY A 318 -6.86 13.03 0.22
N MET A 319 -6.48 11.92 -0.41
CA MET A 319 -6.98 10.56 -0.11
C MET A 319 -6.31 10.00 1.13
N MET A 320 -4.99 10.20 1.26
CA MET A 320 -4.20 9.81 2.42
C MET A 320 -4.66 10.55 3.70
N GLN A 321 -4.91 11.85 3.60
CA GLN A 321 -5.40 12.71 4.70
C GLN A 321 -6.94 12.70 4.81
N GLY A 322 -7.61 12.03 3.88
CA GLY A 322 -9.05 12.12 3.63
C GLY A 322 -9.93 11.43 4.64
N VAL A 323 -9.36 10.73 5.62
CA VAL A 323 -10.06 9.74 6.46
C VAL A 323 -11.06 10.41 7.40
N ASP A 324 -12.23 9.79 7.56
CA ASP A 324 -13.22 10.20 8.56
C ASP A 324 -12.84 9.67 9.95
N GLN A 325 -13.13 10.44 10.99
CA GLN A 325 -12.91 10.08 12.40
C GLN A 325 -13.59 8.77 12.78
N THR A 326 -14.77 8.48 12.22
CA THR A 326 -15.48 7.21 12.47
C THR A 326 -14.68 6.00 11.95
N LEU A 327 -14.12 6.11 10.76
CA LEU A 327 -13.27 5.07 10.16
C LEU A 327 -11.96 4.92 10.93
N ILE A 328 -11.33 6.04 11.32
CA ILE A 328 -10.13 6.05 12.18
C ILE A 328 -10.42 5.31 13.48
N GLN A 329 -11.54 5.61 14.15
CA GLN A 329 -11.87 5.00 15.44
C GLN A 329 -12.14 3.49 15.32
N ARG A 330 -12.83 3.07 14.26
CA ARG A 330 -13.01 1.63 13.96
C ARG A 330 -11.66 0.94 13.75
N GLN A 331 -10.78 1.55 12.97
CA GLN A 331 -9.47 0.99 12.64
C GLN A 331 -8.56 0.92 13.86
N LYS A 332 -8.52 1.97 14.67
CA LYS A 332 -7.83 1.97 15.96
C LYS A 332 -8.33 0.84 16.87
N SER A 333 -9.64 0.67 17.01
CA SER A 333 -10.18 -0.40 17.84
C SER A 333 -9.79 -1.80 17.35
N GLN A 334 -9.80 -2.02 16.03
CA GLN A 334 -9.34 -3.29 15.44
C GLN A 334 -7.84 -3.50 15.66
N LEU A 335 -7.04 -2.45 15.50
CA LEU A 335 -5.59 -2.49 15.69
C LEU A 335 -5.19 -2.70 17.15
N GLU A 336 -5.84 -2.02 18.10
CA GLU A 336 -5.69 -2.26 19.53
C GLU A 336 -5.96 -3.73 19.89
N GLN A 337 -7.01 -4.33 19.30
CA GLN A 337 -7.28 -5.76 19.48
C GLN A 337 -6.17 -6.65 18.90
N GLN A 338 -5.62 -6.29 17.73
CA GLN A 338 -4.52 -7.03 17.11
C GLN A 338 -3.21 -6.92 17.91
N ILE A 339 -2.86 -5.71 18.39
CA ILE A 339 -1.70 -5.45 19.24
C ILE A 339 -1.82 -6.23 20.54
N LYS A 340 -2.96 -6.10 21.23
CA LYS A 340 -3.25 -6.84 22.45
C LYS A 340 -3.11 -8.35 22.22
N GLY A 341 -3.60 -8.86 21.09
CA GLY A 341 -3.44 -10.25 20.66
C GLY A 341 -1.98 -10.67 20.43
N ALA A 342 -1.20 -9.86 19.71
CA ALA A 342 0.21 -10.12 19.44
C ALA A 342 1.06 -10.11 20.71
N GLU A 343 0.84 -9.15 21.61
CA GLU A 343 1.48 -9.08 22.91
C GLU A 343 1.12 -10.28 23.77
N PHE A 344 -0.15 -10.70 23.77
CA PHE A 344 -0.59 -11.91 24.45
C PHE A 344 0.14 -13.15 23.91
N VAL A 345 0.24 -13.32 22.60
CA VAL A 345 1.00 -14.44 21.99
C VAL A 345 2.49 -14.38 22.39
N SER A 346 3.08 -13.19 22.47
CA SER A 346 4.47 -13.00 22.92
C SER A 346 4.65 -13.38 24.40
N ALA A 347 3.76 -12.94 25.28
CA ALA A 347 3.74 -13.33 26.68
C ALA A 347 3.51 -14.85 26.84
N MET A 348 2.64 -15.42 26.02
CA MET A 348 2.38 -16.86 25.96
C MET A 348 3.63 -17.66 25.59
N LYS A 349 4.41 -17.21 24.60
CA LYS A 349 5.69 -17.85 24.25
C LYS A 349 6.66 -17.89 25.43
N LYS A 350 6.67 -16.85 26.27
CA LYS A 350 7.50 -16.81 27.49
C LYS A 350 6.99 -17.79 28.55
N ILE A 351 5.69 -17.80 28.85
CA ILE A 351 5.14 -18.63 29.92
C ILE A 351 5.02 -20.11 29.54
N ILE A 352 4.78 -20.44 28.28
CA ILE A 352 4.65 -21.83 27.80
C ILE A 352 5.86 -22.65 28.20
N THR A 353 7.06 -22.10 28.19
CA THR A 353 8.27 -22.84 28.59
C THR A 353 8.33 -23.18 30.08
N LYS A 354 7.54 -22.49 30.91
CA LYS A 354 7.52 -22.59 32.37
C LYS A 354 6.35 -23.39 32.93
N LEU A 355 5.37 -23.76 32.10
CA LEU A 355 4.21 -24.54 32.55
C LEU A 355 4.60 -25.98 32.90
N SER A 356 3.80 -26.62 33.74
CA SER A 356 3.99 -27.99 34.24
C SER A 356 3.67 -29.07 33.19
N TRP A 357 4.36 -29.04 32.06
CA TRP A 357 4.16 -29.98 30.95
C TRP A 357 4.60 -31.40 31.32
N HIS A 358 3.78 -32.37 30.94
CA HIS A 358 4.15 -33.77 30.97
C HIS A 358 4.32 -34.24 29.52
N ASP A 359 5.57 -34.27 29.07
CA ASP A 359 5.91 -34.73 27.74
C ASP A 359 6.01 -36.26 27.71
N GLY A 360 5.37 -36.86 26.71
CA GLY A 360 5.65 -38.23 26.31
C GLY A 360 7.04 -38.35 25.67
N HIS A 361 7.32 -39.47 24.99
CA HIS A 361 8.66 -39.73 24.45
C HIS A 361 9.11 -38.60 23.48
N ARG A 362 10.14 -37.82 23.88
CA ARG A 362 10.76 -36.76 23.07
C ARG A 362 11.92 -37.34 22.27
N MET A 363 12.00 -37.02 20.97
CA MET A 363 13.18 -37.37 20.16
C MET A 363 14.42 -36.62 20.69
N PRO A 364 15.61 -37.23 20.64
CA PRO A 364 16.78 -36.73 21.38
C PRO A 364 17.39 -35.43 20.83
N SER A 365 17.02 -34.98 19.62
CA SER A 365 17.50 -33.72 19.02
C SER A 365 16.55 -33.17 17.95
N ASP A 366 16.67 -31.87 17.66
CA ASP A 366 15.94 -31.19 16.58
C ASP A 366 16.33 -31.72 15.20
N GLU A 367 17.57 -32.18 15.03
CA GLU A 367 18.06 -32.81 13.81
C GLU A 367 17.43 -34.20 13.57
N ALA A 368 17.26 -35.00 14.64
CA ALA A 368 16.50 -36.25 14.59
C ALA A 368 15.01 -35.99 14.28
N TRP A 369 14.50 -34.82 14.67
CA TRP A 369 13.16 -34.36 14.35
C TRP A 369 13.03 -33.99 12.86
N GLN A 370 13.98 -33.24 12.30
CA GLN A 370 14.03 -32.88 10.86
C GLN A 370 14.23 -34.10 9.95
N GLN A 371 15.08 -35.05 10.32
CA GLN A 371 15.27 -36.30 9.58
C GLN A 371 14.01 -37.18 9.57
N ALA A 372 13.20 -37.14 10.63
CA ALA A 372 11.90 -37.80 10.69
C ALA A 372 10.82 -37.09 9.83
N LEU A 373 10.97 -35.78 9.55
CA LEU A 373 10.09 -35.02 8.65
C LEU A 373 10.32 -35.38 7.18
N THR A 374 11.58 -35.57 6.76
CA THR A 374 11.95 -35.80 5.36
C THR A 374 11.79 -37.26 4.91
N GLY A 375 11.50 -38.18 5.83
CA GLY A 375 11.34 -39.61 5.52
C GLY A 375 12.66 -40.33 5.19
N ALA A 376 13.80 -39.67 5.37
CA ALA A 376 15.13 -40.21 5.06
C ALA A 376 15.65 -41.21 6.12
N GLY A 377 15.00 -41.31 7.28
CA GLY A 377 15.38 -42.20 8.38
C GLY A 377 14.50 -43.45 8.52
N LYS A 378 15.12 -44.59 8.84
CA LYS A 378 14.51 -45.92 9.07
C LYS A 378 13.14 -45.85 9.78
N ILE A 379 12.22 -46.72 9.35
CA ILE A 379 10.80 -46.93 9.73
C ILE A 379 10.43 -46.62 11.20
N HIS A 380 11.35 -46.78 12.16
CA HIS A 380 11.15 -46.41 13.56
C HIS A 380 11.00 -44.90 13.83
N ALA A 381 11.66 -44.01 13.09
CA ALA A 381 11.55 -42.56 13.30
C ALA A 381 10.18 -42.00 12.83
N HIS A 382 9.64 -42.56 11.74
CA HIS A 382 8.29 -42.23 11.26
C HIS A 382 7.19 -42.64 12.25
N ASN A 383 7.35 -43.76 12.98
CA ASN A 383 6.39 -44.18 14.01
C ASN A 383 6.57 -43.42 15.33
N LYS A 384 7.81 -43.06 15.72
CA LYS A 384 8.08 -42.19 16.88
C LYS A 384 7.56 -40.76 16.71
N LYS A 385 7.50 -40.24 15.47
CA LYS A 385 6.86 -38.96 15.11
C LYS A 385 5.40 -38.86 15.56
N TRP A 386 4.65 -39.97 15.52
CA TRP A 386 3.24 -40.04 15.93
C TRP A 386 3.05 -40.35 17.42
N GLY A 387 4.11 -40.73 18.13
CA GLY A 387 4.09 -41.00 19.57
C GLY A 387 4.44 -39.80 20.44
N TRP A 388 4.80 -38.65 19.84
CA TRP A 388 4.98 -37.42 20.62
C TRP A 388 3.62 -36.93 21.10
N MET A 389 3.46 -36.90 22.42
CA MET A 389 2.31 -36.33 23.10
C MET A 389 2.82 -35.35 24.15
N ARG A 390 2.07 -34.29 24.38
CA ARG A 390 2.38 -33.26 25.38
C ARG A 390 1.12 -32.98 26.17
N ARG A 391 1.19 -33.12 27.49
CA ARG A 391 0.03 -32.96 28.38
C ARG A 391 0.17 -31.74 29.27
N LEU A 392 -0.96 -31.07 29.48
CA LEU A 392 -1.12 -30.00 30.46
C LEU A 392 -2.50 -30.16 31.08
N GLY A 393 -2.54 -30.51 32.36
CA GLY A 393 -3.78 -30.88 33.05
C GLY A 393 -4.58 -31.94 32.29
N GLY A 394 -5.84 -31.64 31.99
CA GLY A 394 -6.78 -32.51 31.26
C GLY A 394 -6.63 -32.49 29.74
N CYS A 395 -5.65 -31.77 29.21
CA CYS A 395 -5.42 -31.63 27.77
C CYS A 395 -4.23 -32.47 27.28
N GLU A 396 -4.39 -33.10 26.12
CA GLU A 396 -3.33 -33.84 25.42
C GLU A 396 -3.14 -33.33 23.98
N LEU A 397 -1.96 -32.79 23.70
CA LEU A 397 -1.53 -32.32 22.38
C LEU A 397 -0.71 -33.40 21.68
N HIS A 398 -1.04 -33.66 20.42
CA HIS A 398 -0.27 -34.55 19.56
C HIS A 398 -0.32 -34.07 18.10
N PRO A 399 0.66 -34.45 17.25
CA PRO A 399 0.63 -34.09 15.85
C PRO A 399 -0.45 -34.91 15.14
N ALA A 400 -1.10 -34.30 14.15
CA ALA A 400 -2.13 -34.89 13.32
C ALA A 400 -1.84 -34.61 11.83
N LYS A 401 -2.42 -35.43 10.96
CA LYS A 401 -2.32 -35.25 9.50
C LYS A 401 -3.65 -34.69 8.99
N ALA A 402 -3.60 -33.58 8.27
CA ALA A 402 -4.77 -33.11 7.54
C ALA A 402 -5.11 -34.11 6.41
N PRO A 403 -6.33 -34.69 6.36
CA PRO A 403 -6.67 -35.78 5.42
C PRO A 403 -6.43 -35.48 3.94
N ARG A 404 -6.41 -34.19 3.54
CA ARG A 404 -6.30 -33.77 2.14
C ARG A 404 -5.07 -32.93 1.78
N GLN A 405 -4.36 -32.36 2.75
CA GLN A 405 -3.39 -31.28 2.45
C GLN A 405 -1.90 -31.66 2.60
N ARG A 406 -1.56 -32.90 2.99
CA ARG A 406 -0.17 -33.32 3.34
C ARG A 406 0.56 -32.35 4.30
N LYS A 407 -0.14 -31.40 4.93
CA LYS A 407 0.38 -30.47 5.93
C LYS A 407 0.17 -31.06 7.32
N GLN A 408 1.18 -30.89 8.17
CA GLN A 408 1.10 -31.22 9.59
C GLN A 408 0.13 -30.23 10.26
N ILE A 409 -0.77 -30.77 11.06
CA ILE A 409 -1.65 -30.02 11.96
C ILE A 409 -1.46 -30.55 13.38
N TYR A 410 -2.03 -29.87 14.35
CA TYR A 410 -1.94 -30.25 15.76
C TYR A 410 -3.34 -30.56 16.28
N CYS A 411 -3.49 -31.66 17.02
CA CYS A 411 -4.74 -32.04 17.65
C CYS A 411 -4.58 -31.92 19.16
N VAL A 412 -5.54 -31.28 19.82
CA VAL A 412 -5.67 -31.28 21.27
C VAL A 412 -6.91 -32.08 21.63
N THR A 413 -6.73 -33.11 22.45
CA THR A 413 -7.81 -33.86 23.07
C THR A 413 -8.03 -33.32 24.48
N VAL A 414 -9.27 -32.96 24.82
CA VAL A 414 -9.66 -32.53 26.16
C VAL A 414 -10.45 -33.64 26.83
N THR A 415 -10.02 -34.05 28.02
CA THR A 415 -10.68 -35.09 28.82
C THR A 415 -11.34 -34.45 30.03
N GLN A 416 -12.59 -34.01 29.87
CA GLN A 416 -13.38 -33.39 30.95
C GLN A 416 -14.50 -34.29 31.49
N ASP A 417 -14.93 -35.32 30.74
CA ASP A 417 -15.97 -36.31 31.10
C ASP A 417 -15.79 -37.61 30.26
N ASP A 418 -16.70 -38.59 30.35
CA ASP A 418 -16.73 -39.89 29.61
C ASP A 418 -16.66 -39.78 28.06
N SER A 419 -16.67 -38.57 27.50
CA SER A 419 -16.51 -38.33 26.06
C SER A 419 -15.39 -37.31 25.77
N PRO A 420 -14.27 -37.73 25.15
CA PRO A 420 -13.17 -36.83 24.82
C PRO A 420 -13.54 -35.94 23.62
N THR A 421 -13.27 -34.64 23.73
CA THR A 421 -13.44 -33.67 22.63
C THR A 421 -12.10 -33.39 21.96
N ARG A 422 -12.11 -33.16 20.63
CA ARG A 422 -10.90 -32.93 19.83
C ARG A 422 -10.95 -31.59 19.11
N HIS A 423 -9.86 -30.84 19.21
CA HIS A 423 -9.66 -29.55 18.54
C HIS A 423 -8.44 -29.59 17.64
N PHE A 424 -8.54 -29.02 16.44
CA PHE A 424 -7.47 -29.03 15.45
C PHE A 424 -6.92 -27.63 15.18
N PHE A 425 -5.60 -27.51 15.12
CA PHE A 425 -4.87 -26.26 14.97
C PHE A 425 -3.86 -26.35 13.83
N ARG A 426 -3.61 -25.22 13.17
CA ARG A 426 -2.62 -25.14 12.08
C ARG A 426 -1.20 -25.09 12.66
N GLU A 427 -1.03 -24.37 13.77
CA GLU A 427 0.27 -24.17 14.39
C GLU A 427 0.32 -24.75 15.81
N ARG A 428 1.54 -25.16 16.23
CA ARG A 428 1.75 -25.70 17.57
C ARG A 428 1.43 -24.69 18.66
N ILE A 429 1.83 -23.44 18.45
CA ILE A 429 1.63 -22.36 19.42
C ILE A 429 0.14 -22.10 19.67
N GLN A 430 -0.70 -22.19 18.64
CA GLN A 430 -2.16 -22.07 18.78
C GLN A 430 -2.73 -23.19 19.65
N ALA A 431 -2.28 -24.43 19.44
CA ALA A 431 -2.67 -25.56 20.27
C ALA A 431 -2.24 -25.39 21.73
N GLU A 432 -1.01 -24.93 21.98
CA GLU A 432 -0.48 -24.66 23.32
C GLU A 432 -1.23 -23.51 24.01
N ILE A 433 -1.58 -22.45 23.28
CA ILE A 433 -2.43 -21.35 23.77
C ILE A 433 -3.81 -21.86 24.16
N PHE A 434 -4.43 -22.70 23.33
CA PHE A 434 -5.72 -23.30 23.64
C PHE A 434 -5.67 -24.12 24.95
N MET A 435 -4.66 -24.99 25.10
CA MET A 435 -4.50 -25.81 26.32
C MET A 435 -4.37 -24.94 27.56
N TYR A 436 -3.53 -23.90 27.51
CA TYR A 436 -3.36 -22.96 28.60
C TYR A 436 -4.68 -22.24 28.98
N LEU A 437 -5.38 -21.68 27.99
CA LEU A 437 -6.66 -21.01 28.21
C LEU A 437 -7.75 -21.96 28.72
N HIS A 438 -7.73 -23.21 28.28
CA HIS A 438 -8.62 -24.25 28.76
C HIS A 438 -8.36 -24.55 30.25
N GLU A 439 -7.10 -24.77 30.62
CA GLU A 439 -6.71 -25.06 32.01
C GLU A 439 -6.97 -23.89 32.97
N LEU A 440 -6.84 -22.65 32.50
CA LEU A 440 -7.29 -21.48 33.24
C LEU A 440 -8.81 -21.48 33.44
N SER A 441 -9.56 -21.84 32.39
CA SER A 441 -11.02 -21.91 32.46
C SER A 441 -11.51 -22.97 33.46
N VAL A 442 -10.80 -24.09 33.59
CA VAL A 442 -11.02 -25.12 34.63
C VAL A 442 -10.81 -24.53 36.04
N ARG A 443 -9.86 -23.62 36.19
CA ARG A 443 -9.56 -22.89 37.44
C ARG A 443 -10.41 -21.62 37.64
N ASN A 444 -11.54 -21.50 36.91
CA ASN A 444 -12.46 -20.36 36.94
C ASN A 444 -11.89 -19.01 36.46
N ILE A 445 -10.80 -19.02 35.70
CA ILE A 445 -10.27 -17.84 34.99
C ILE A 445 -10.70 -17.94 33.52
N LYS A 446 -11.95 -17.55 33.24
CA LYS A 446 -12.59 -17.76 31.93
C LYS A 446 -12.46 -16.52 31.04
N PRO A 447 -12.20 -16.67 29.72
CA PRO A 447 -12.46 -15.59 28.77
C PRO A 447 -13.97 -15.30 28.73
N LEU A 448 -14.36 -14.02 28.84
CA LEU A 448 -15.76 -13.63 29.01
C LEU A 448 -16.53 -13.56 27.68
N ALA A 449 -15.88 -13.17 26.58
CA ALA A 449 -16.55 -12.98 25.30
C ALA A 449 -16.42 -14.12 24.28
N HIS A 450 -15.38 -14.96 24.38
CA HIS A 450 -15.03 -15.92 23.32
C HIS A 450 -14.51 -17.26 23.85
N SER A 451 -14.72 -18.34 23.10
CA SER A 451 -14.19 -19.65 23.47
C SER A 451 -12.64 -19.68 23.39
N PRO A 452 -11.97 -20.47 24.25
CA PRO A 452 -10.51 -20.67 24.16
C PRO A 452 -10.04 -21.09 22.77
N PHE A 453 -10.85 -21.90 22.07
CA PHE A 453 -10.58 -22.35 20.71
C PHE A 453 -10.57 -21.18 19.72
N TYR A 454 -11.57 -20.29 19.80
CA TYR A 454 -11.64 -19.12 18.93
C TYR A 454 -10.46 -18.17 19.17
N LEU A 455 -10.15 -17.88 20.44
CA LEU A 455 -9.04 -16.99 20.79
C LEU A 455 -7.69 -17.51 20.28
N ALA A 456 -7.44 -18.81 20.46
CA ALA A 456 -6.23 -19.46 19.96
C ALA A 456 -6.11 -19.43 18.42
N CYS A 457 -7.20 -19.74 17.70
CA CYS A 457 -7.17 -19.77 16.23
C CYS A 457 -7.11 -18.37 15.60
N SER A 458 -7.59 -17.33 16.30
CA SER A 458 -7.61 -15.95 15.83
C SER A 458 -6.50 -15.07 16.40
N ASN A 459 -5.58 -15.65 17.18
CA ASN A 459 -4.51 -14.92 17.90
C ASN A 459 -5.03 -13.72 18.71
N LYS A 460 -6.25 -13.83 19.26
CA LYS A 460 -6.86 -12.78 20.08
C LYS A 460 -6.54 -13.00 21.55
N ALA A 461 -6.34 -11.91 22.27
CA ALA A 461 -6.19 -11.94 23.72
C ALA A 461 -7.54 -12.12 24.41
N PRO A 462 -7.60 -12.84 25.54
CA PRO A 462 -8.79 -12.86 26.40
C PRO A 462 -9.03 -11.48 27.04
N ASP A 463 -10.29 -11.20 27.42
CA ASP A 463 -10.68 -9.88 27.93
C ASP A 463 -9.91 -9.47 29.20
N TRP A 464 -9.63 -10.45 30.07
CA TRP A 464 -8.88 -10.26 31.31
C TRP A 464 -7.39 -9.98 31.11
N TYR A 465 -6.83 -10.24 29.92
CA TYR A 465 -5.41 -9.97 29.68
C TYR A 465 -5.15 -8.46 29.66
N GLN A 466 -4.10 -8.04 30.36
CA GLN A 466 -3.60 -6.66 30.35
C GLN A 466 -2.17 -6.66 29.82
N SER A 467 -1.91 -5.82 28.82
CA SER A 467 -0.59 -5.67 28.21
C SER A 467 0.47 -5.34 29.27
N GLY A 468 1.63 -6.00 29.19
CA GLY A 468 2.73 -5.80 30.15
C GLY A 468 2.55 -6.48 31.51
N THR A 469 1.45 -7.21 31.74
CA THR A 469 1.28 -8.00 32.97
C THR A 469 1.77 -9.43 32.79
N ASP A 470 2.25 -10.03 33.89
CA ASP A 470 2.60 -11.44 33.91
C ASP A 470 1.35 -12.32 33.79
N LEU A 471 1.45 -13.35 32.95
CA LEU A 471 0.39 -14.33 32.78
C LEU A 471 0.33 -15.27 34.01
N PRO A 472 -0.87 -15.73 34.43
CA PRO A 472 -0.99 -16.70 35.51
C PRO A 472 -0.21 -17.99 35.24
N LEU A 473 0.62 -18.43 36.18
CA LEU A 473 1.30 -19.71 36.10
C LEU A 473 0.34 -20.83 36.56
N ILE A 474 0.31 -21.96 35.84
CA ILE A 474 -0.62 -23.08 36.09
C ILE A 474 0.05 -24.44 36.25
#